data_AF-G1PIA7-F1
#
_entry.id   AF-G1PIA7-F1
#
_cell.length_a   1.000
_cell.length_b   1.000
_cell.length_c   1.000
_cell.angle_alpha   90.00
_cell.angle_beta   90.00
_cell.angle_gamma   90.00
#
_symmetry.space_group_name_H-M   'P 1'
#
loop_
_entity.id
_entity.type
_entity.pdbx_description
1 polymer ?
#
loop_
_entity_poly.entity_id
_entity_poly.type
_entity_poly.pdbx_seq_one_letter_code
_entity_poly.pdbx_strand_id
1 'polypeptide(L)' 'MVDVKCLSDYELQNELHKLGFSPGPILSSTRKLYENKLMQLLVSSPCALMMNGPGKQHRTQDYED' A
#
# COMPACT_ATOMS: atom_id res chain seq x y z
N MET A 1 -11.50 13.64 -12.30
CA MET A 1 -11.12 13.11 -10.97
C MET A 1 -11.36 11.61 -11.03
N VAL A 2 -10.35 10.77 -10.83
CA VAL A 2 -10.53 9.31 -10.86
C VAL A 2 -11.27 8.91 -9.59
N ASP A 3 -12.47 8.34 -9.71
CA ASP A 3 -13.21 7.88 -8.55
C ASP A 3 -12.74 6.48 -8.17
N VAL A 4 -11.84 6.44 -7.19
CA VAL A 4 -11.14 5.23 -6.78
C VAL A 4 -12.11 4.16 -6.25
N LYS A 5 -13.28 4.55 -5.75
CA LYS A 5 -14.31 3.63 -5.24
C LYS A 5 -15.18 3.02 -6.34
N CYS A 6 -15.16 3.59 -7.54
CA CYS A 6 -15.90 3.07 -8.69
C CYS A 6 -15.06 2.14 -9.55
N LEU A 7 -13.76 2.01 -9.27
CA LEU A 7 -12.88 1.11 -10.01
C LEU A 7 -13.20 -0.35 -9.68
N SER A 8 -13.19 -1.19 -10.72
CA SER A 8 -13.14 -2.63 -10.53
C SER A 8 -11.81 -3.07 -9.95
N ASP A 9 -11.73 -4.29 -9.42
CA ASP A 9 -10.48 -4.86 -8.89
C ASP A 9 -9.34 -4.84 -9.92
N TYR A 10 -9.68 -5.14 -11.17
CA TYR A 10 -8.74 -5.14 -12.28
C TYR A 10 -8.24 -3.72 -12.59
N GLU A 11 -9.14 -2.74 -12.62
CA GLU A 11 -8.77 -1.34 -12.86
C GLU A 11 -7.93 -0.77 -11.72
N LEU A 12 -8.32 -1.03 -10.47
CA LEU A 12 -7.55 -0.64 -9.29
C LEU A 12 -6.13 -1.20 -9.34
N GLN A 13 -5.97 -2.47 -9.73
CA GLN A 13 -4.67 -3.09 -9.92
C GLN A 13 -3.87 -2.42 -11.04
N ASN A 14 -4.51 -2.15 -12.19
CA ASN A 14 -3.87 -1.54 -13.34
C ASN A 14 -3.38 -0.11 -13.04
N GLU A 15 -4.19 0.69 -12.34
CA GLU A 15 -3.82 2.05 -11.93
C GLU A 15 -2.64 2.05 -10.95
N LEU A 16 -2.63 1.11 -9.99
CA LEU A 16 -1.46 0.91 -9.12
C LEU A 16 -0.22 0.50 -9.93
N HIS A 17 -0.37 -0.38 -10.92
CA HIS A 17 0.73 -0.81 -11.79
C HIS A 17 1.32 0.34 -12.60
N LYS A 18 0.49 1.23 -13.15
CA LYS A 18 0.92 2.43 -13.87
C LYS A 18 1.78 3.36 -13.00
N LEU A 19 1.52 3.36 -11.69
CA LEU A 19 2.25 4.14 -10.70
C LEU A 19 3.50 3.41 -10.17
N GLY A 20 3.82 2.23 -10.71
CA GLY A 20 4.98 1.43 -10.31
C GLY A 20 4.75 0.55 -9.08
N PHE A 21 3.50 0.37 -8.66
CA PHE A 21 3.15 -0.52 -7.54
C PHE A 21 2.53 -1.81 -8.07
N SER A 22 3.09 -2.96 -7.70
CA SER A 22 2.55 -4.28 -8.05
C SER A 22 1.75 -4.85 -6.86
N PRO A 23 0.43 -4.66 -6.81
CA PRO A 23 -0.39 -5.24 -5.76
C PRO A 23 -0.50 -6.76 -5.94
N GLY A 24 -0.64 -7.46 -4.81
CA GLY A 24 -1.05 -8.85 -4.81
C GLY A 24 -2.55 -9.03 -5.14
N PRO A 25 -3.14 -10.20 -4.85
CA PRO A 25 -4.56 -10.43 -5.11
C PRO A 25 -5.44 -9.40 -4.40
N ILE A 26 -6.34 -8.77 -5.17
CA ILE A 26 -7.34 -7.85 -4.66
C ILE A 26 -8.46 -8.70 -4.05
N LEU A 27 -8.54 -8.68 -2.72
CA LEU A 27 -9.59 -9.32 -1.94
C LEU A 27 -10.44 -8.21 -1.31
N SER A 28 -11.68 -8.47 -0.91
CA SER A 28 -12.52 -7.46 -0.25
C SER A 28 -11.86 -6.83 0.98
N SER A 29 -11.03 -7.60 1.70
CA SER A 29 -10.25 -7.14 2.85
C SER A 29 -9.04 -6.27 2.48
N THR A 30 -8.42 -6.50 1.32
CA THR A 30 -7.24 -5.75 0.85
C THR A 30 -7.61 -4.63 -0.14
N ARG A 31 -8.80 -4.65 -0.73
CA ARG A 31 -9.30 -3.63 -1.67
C ARG A 31 -9.20 -2.24 -1.06
N LYS A 32 -9.69 -2.07 0.17
CA LYS A 32 -9.64 -0.78 0.88
C LYS A 32 -8.22 -0.26 1.11
N LEU A 33 -7.26 -1.17 1.29
CA LEU A 33 -5.84 -0.82 1.43
C LEU A 33 -5.27 -0.32 0.09
N TYR A 34 -5.63 -0.96 -1.01
CA TYR A 34 -5.20 -0.57 -2.35
C TYR A 34 -5.86 0.74 -2.83
N GLU A 35 -7.14 0.96 -2.52
CA GLU A 35 -7.83 2.23 -2.78
C GLU A 35 -7.15 3.40 -2.05
N ASN A 36 -6.84 3.22 -0.76
CA ASN A 36 -6.11 4.23 0.01
C ASN A 36 -4.71 4.47 -0.56
N LYS A 37 -4.01 3.41 -0.99
CA LYS A 37 -2.70 3.54 -1.65
C LYS A 37 -2.81 4.33 -2.96
N LEU A 38 -3.82 4.05 -3.79
CA LEU A 38 -4.03 4.76 -5.05
C LEU A 38 -4.30 6.24 -4.79
N MET A 39 -5.20 6.55 -3.84
CA MET A 39 -5.44 7.95 -3.45
C MET A 39 -4.16 8.63 -2.94
N GLN A 40 -3.35 7.93 -2.12
CA GLN A 40 -2.10 8.49 -1.65
C GLN A 40 -1.07 8.73 -2.76
N LEU A 41 -0.97 7.84 -3.75
CA LEU A 41 -0.07 8.02 -4.89
C LEU A 41 -0.53 9.12 -5.85
N LEU A 42 -1.85 9.34 -5.95
CA LEU A 42 -2.43 10.43 -6.74
C LEU A 42 -2.32 11.79 -6.04
N VAL A 43 -2.41 11.82 -4.71
CA VAL A 43 -2.38 13.05 -3.89
C VAL A 43 -0.97 13.45 -3.47
N SER A 44 -0.11 12.48 -3.18
CA SER A 44 1.28 12.69 -2.76
C SER A 44 2.24 12.10 -3.80
N SER A 45 3.27 12.87 -4.15
CA SER A 45 4.41 12.43 -4.97
C SER A 45 4.95 11.06 -4.50
N PRO A 46 5.46 10.16 -5.38
CA PRO A 46 5.56 8.70 -5.15
C PRO A 46 6.52 8.23 -4.05
N CYS A 47 7.08 9.13 -3.23
CA CYS A 47 8.29 8.86 -2.45
C CYS A 47 8.08 8.25 -1.05
N ALA A 48 6.86 8.04 -0.54
CA ALA A 48 6.68 7.82 0.91
C ALA A 48 6.06 6.49 1.39
N LEU A 49 5.62 5.57 0.51
CA LEU A 49 4.73 4.47 0.96
C LEU A 49 5.33 3.06 0.84
N MET A 50 6.49 2.89 1.47
CA MET A 50 7.06 1.59 1.82
C MET A 50 7.10 1.38 3.35
N MET A 51 5.98 1.66 4.05
CA MET A 51 5.87 1.42 5.51
C MET A 51 4.86 0.34 5.89
N ASN A 52 4.74 -0.71 5.07
CA ASN A 52 4.02 -1.92 5.45
C ASN A 52 4.98 -3.12 5.42
N GLY A 53 6.00 -3.10 6.27
CA GLY A 53 6.78 -4.28 6.68
C GLY A 53 6.50 -4.57 8.16
N PRO A 54 6.36 -5.84 8.57
CA PRO A 54 5.76 -6.22 9.85
C PRO A 54 6.63 -5.80 11.03
N GLY A 55 6.00 -5.43 12.15
CA GLY A 55 6.69 -5.09 13.39
C GLY A 55 7.75 -6.13 13.78
N LYS A 56 9.01 -5.69 13.84
CA LYS A 56 10.15 -6.37 14.45
C LYS A 56 11.05 -5.30 15.10
N GLN A 57 10.58 -4.69 16.18
CA GLN A 57 11.45 -3.92 17.08
C GLN A 57 11.08 -4.28 18.52
N HIS A 58 11.50 -5.46 18.97
CA HIS A 58 11.74 -5.68 20.39
C HIS A 58 13.14 -6.26 20.57
N ARG A 59 14.10 -5.33 20.45
CA ARG A 59 15.32 -5.17 21.25
C ARG A 59 15.91 -6.45 21.88
N THR A 60 16.96 -6.98 21.27
CA THR A 60 18.03 -7.65 22.00
C THR A 60 18.98 -6.56 22.51
N GLN A 61 19.14 -6.45 23.82
CA GLN A 61 20.30 -5.79 24.43
C GLN A 61 20.55 -6.43 25.78
N ASP A 62 21.38 -7.45 25.69
CA ASP A 62 22.14 -8.12 26.72
C ASP A 62 22.79 -7.06 27.65
N TYR A 63 22.60 -7.22 28.95
CA TYR A 63 23.39 -6.50 29.96
C TYR A 63 23.90 -7.54 30.95
N GLU A 64 25.15 -7.94 30.74
CA GLU A 64 25.99 -8.61 31.73
C GLU A 64 26.70 -7.51 32.53
N ASP A 65 26.45 -7.45 33.84
CA ASP A 65 27.38 -6.99 34.89
C ASP A 65 27.11 -7.79 36.17
#